data_AF-A0A497AHE5-F1
#
_entry.id   AF-A0A497AHE5-F1
#
_cell.length_a   1.000
_cell.length_b   1.000
_cell.length_c   1.000
_cell.angle_alpha   90.00
_cell.angle_beta   90.00
_cell.angle_gamma   90.00
#
_symmetry.space_group_name_H-M   'P 1'
#
loop_
_entity.id
_entity.type
_entity.pdbx_description
1 polymer ?
#
loop_
_entity_poly.entity_id
_entity_poly.type
_entity_poly.pdbx_seq_one_letter_code
_entity_poly.pdbx_strand_id
1 'polypeptide(L)'
;MAMIPPTTTPTPRPTSTPELISTARFDESACSFVLPEDYTQGENVTCGYLVVPENRDQLPSRAIRLAVGIFHPEGGARYPDPIIYLSGGPGGSVLETLRYQFEDSFAPVLKAAQRDLIIFDQRGVGRSEPALDCP
;
A
#
# COMPACT_ATOMS: atom_id res chain seq x y z
N MET A 1 20.54 49.31 -12.43
CA MET A 1 20.68 47.91 -12.89
C MET A 1 21.22 47.12 -11.70
N ALA A 2 20.34 46.61 -10.85
CA ALA A 2 20.71 45.89 -9.63
C ALA A 2 20.67 44.39 -9.91
N MET A 3 21.79 43.69 -9.70
CA MET A 3 21.87 42.25 -9.90
C MET A 3 21.22 41.52 -8.71
N ILE A 4 20.30 40.60 -9.00
CA ILE A 4 19.66 39.74 -8.00
C ILE A 4 20.67 38.63 -7.63
N PRO A 5 20.97 38.38 -6.34
CA PRO A 5 21.88 37.32 -5.95
C PRO A 5 21.27 35.94 -6.24
N PRO A 6 22.09 34.91 -6.54
CA PRO A 6 21.60 33.57 -6.82
C PRO A 6 20.99 32.92 -5.55
N THR A 7 19.77 32.41 -5.68
CA THR A 7 19.09 31.62 -4.64
C THR A 7 19.83 30.30 -4.45
N THR A 8 20.38 30.08 -3.26
CA THR A 8 20.93 28.77 -2.87
C THR A 8 19.79 27.80 -2.58
N THR A 9 19.67 26.74 -3.36
CA THR A 9 18.75 25.62 -3.06
C THR A 9 19.17 24.97 -1.74
N PRO A 10 18.30 24.89 -0.72
CA PRO A 10 18.64 24.21 0.51
C PRO A 10 18.85 22.72 0.22
N THR A 11 20.02 22.20 0.62
CA THR A 11 20.31 20.76 0.58
C THR A 11 19.29 20.04 1.47
N PRO A 12 18.57 19.01 0.96
CA PRO A 12 17.67 18.24 1.80
C PRO A 12 18.47 17.59 2.92
N ARG A 13 18.13 17.93 4.16
CA ARG A 13 18.72 17.29 5.34
C ARG A 13 18.28 15.82 5.31
N PRO A 14 19.19 14.83 5.49
CA PRO A 14 18.77 13.44 5.60
C PRO A 14 17.76 13.33 6.74
N THR A 15 16.53 12.94 6.40
CA THR A 15 15.51 12.59 7.38
C THR A 15 16.07 11.43 8.18
N SER A 16 16.38 11.65 9.45
CA SER A 16 16.70 10.57 10.37
C SER A 16 15.50 9.63 10.39
N THR A 17 15.68 8.41 9.89
CA THR A 17 14.72 7.32 10.05
C THR A 17 14.46 7.18 11.55
N PRO A 18 13.27 7.51 12.07
CA PRO A 18 12.98 7.18 13.45
C PRO A 18 13.16 5.68 13.57
N GLU A 19 13.99 5.26 14.51
CA GLU A 19 14.18 3.86 14.87
C GLU A 19 12.83 3.35 15.35
N LEU A 20 12.04 2.86 14.40
CA LEU A 20 10.72 2.31 14.64
C LEU A 20 10.96 1.13 15.57
N ILE A 21 10.44 1.21 16.78
CA ILE A 21 10.06 0.03 17.56
C ILE A 21 8.97 -0.65 16.72
N SER A 22 9.37 -1.36 15.66
CA SER A 22 8.48 -1.76 14.58
C SER A 22 7.70 -2.99 15.00
N THR A 23 6.65 -2.76 15.78
CA THR A 23 5.55 -3.72 15.95
C THR A 23 4.79 -3.94 14.64
N ALA A 24 5.07 -3.13 13.61
CA ALA A 24 4.61 -3.34 12.25
C ALA A 24 5.41 -4.47 11.58
N ARG A 25 4.69 -5.42 11.00
CA ARG A 25 5.27 -6.50 10.18
C ARG A 25 4.34 -6.83 9.02
N PHE A 26 4.92 -7.34 7.93
CA PHE A 26 4.15 -7.86 6.81
C PHE A 26 4.16 -9.38 6.86
N ASP A 27 2.99 -9.97 7.10
CA ASP A 27 2.79 -11.42 7.08
C ASP A 27 2.28 -11.80 5.68
N GLU A 28 3.18 -12.27 4.81
CA GLU A 28 2.81 -12.76 3.47
C GLU A 28 1.86 -13.96 3.59
N SER A 29 0.82 -14.00 2.77
CA SER A 29 -0.18 -15.08 2.77
C SER A 29 -0.84 -15.24 1.41
N ALA A 30 -1.67 -16.27 1.26
CA ALA A 30 -2.56 -16.38 0.10
C ALA A 30 -3.41 -15.10 -0.06
N CYS A 31 -3.67 -14.69 -1.30
CA CYS A 31 -4.57 -13.59 -1.60
C CYS A 31 -5.97 -13.89 -1.06
N SER A 32 -6.47 -13.02 -0.18
CA SER A 32 -7.80 -13.11 0.41
C SER A 32 -8.91 -12.50 -0.47
N PHE A 33 -8.55 -12.13 -1.71
CA PHE A 33 -9.41 -11.51 -2.71
C PHE A 33 -9.13 -12.12 -4.09
N VAL A 34 -10.06 -11.89 -5.03
CA VAL A 34 -9.95 -12.42 -6.39
C VAL A 34 -8.97 -11.55 -7.19
N LEU A 35 -7.95 -12.18 -7.74
CA LEU A 35 -6.97 -11.52 -8.61
C LEU A 35 -7.58 -11.20 -10.00
N PRO A 36 -7.11 -10.13 -10.67
CA PRO A 36 -7.41 -9.91 -12.09
C PRO A 36 -6.84 -11.06 -12.96
N GLU A 37 -7.39 -11.27 -14.16
CA GLU A 37 -7.14 -12.47 -14.98
C GLU A 37 -5.65 -12.72 -15.29
N ASP A 38 -4.89 -11.67 -15.56
CA ASP A 38 -3.46 -11.77 -15.92
C ASP A 38 -2.51 -11.79 -14.70
N TYR A 39 -3.06 -11.88 -13.49
CA TYR A 39 -2.28 -11.81 -12.26
C TYR A 39 -2.25 -13.13 -11.51
N THR A 40 -1.04 -13.59 -11.21
CA THR A 40 -0.74 -14.83 -10.50
C THR A 40 0.11 -14.54 -9.26
N GLN A 41 -0.37 -14.99 -8.11
CA GLN A 41 0.35 -14.82 -6.84
C GLN A 41 1.73 -15.48 -6.90
N GLY A 42 2.75 -14.74 -6.46
CA GLY A 42 4.15 -15.18 -6.48
C GLY A 42 4.88 -14.89 -7.79
N GLU A 43 4.16 -14.55 -8.86
CA GLU A 43 4.75 -14.12 -10.13
C GLU A 43 4.73 -12.60 -10.26
N ASN A 44 3.53 -12.02 -10.33
CA ASN A 44 3.33 -10.59 -10.59
C ASN A 44 2.44 -9.90 -9.54
N VAL A 45 2.04 -10.63 -8.50
CA VAL A 45 1.40 -10.08 -7.31
C VAL A 45 1.87 -10.79 -6.04
N THR A 46 2.14 -10.02 -4.98
CA THR A 46 2.37 -10.51 -3.62
C THR A 46 1.20 -10.11 -2.74
N CYS A 47 0.65 -11.04 -1.96
CA CYS A 47 -0.47 -10.79 -1.06
C CYS A 47 -0.09 -11.06 0.39
N GLY A 48 -0.79 -10.41 1.31
CA GLY A 48 -0.55 -10.66 2.73
C GLY A 48 -1.30 -9.68 3.61
N TYR A 49 -0.84 -9.61 4.86
CA TYR A 49 -1.39 -8.72 5.86
C TYR A 49 -0.31 -7.83 6.46
N LEU A 50 -0.54 -6.52 6.44
CA LEU A 50 0.22 -5.58 7.27
C LEU A 50 -0.35 -5.62 8.69
N VAL A 51 0.42 -6.22 9.61
CA VAL A 51 0.04 -6.35 11.02
C VAL A 51 0.60 -5.17 11.81
N VAL A 52 -0.28 -4.43 12.48
CA VAL A 52 0.07 -3.19 13.20
C VAL A 52 -0.68 -3.10 14.53
N PRO A 53 -0.16 -2.32 15.50
CA PRO A 53 -0.91 -1.99 16.71
C PRO A 53 -2.18 -1.20 16.37
N GLU A 54 -3.29 -1.58 16.98
CA GLU A 54 -4.55 -0.86 16.93
C GLU A 54 -4.44 0.56 17.50
N ASN A 55 -3.79 0.69 18.66
CA ASN A 55 -3.56 1.95 19.34
C ASN A 55 -2.06 2.22 19.41
N ARG A 56 -1.58 3.19 18.62
CA ARG A 56 -0.16 3.54 18.55
C ARG A 56 0.33 4.34 19.76
N ASP A 57 -0.58 4.94 20.52
CA ASP A 57 -0.26 5.71 21.72
C ASP A 57 -0.13 4.83 22.97
N GLN A 58 -0.49 3.53 22.86
CA GLN A 58 -0.43 2.55 23.95
C GLN A 58 0.20 1.25 23.47
N LEU A 59 1.51 1.10 23.67
CA LEU A 59 2.23 -0.12 23.30
C LEU A 59 2.55 -0.98 24.55
N PRO A 60 2.28 -2.30 24.52
CA PRO A 60 1.62 -3.04 23.44
C PRO A 60 0.09 -2.81 23.42
N SER A 61 -0.50 -2.77 22.22
CA SER A 61 -1.96 -2.82 22.04
C SER A 61 -2.36 -4.12 21.33
N ARG A 62 -3.66 -4.37 21.22
CA ARG A 62 -4.21 -5.35 20.27
C ARG A 62 -3.62 -5.10 18.88
N ALA A 63 -3.27 -6.16 18.16
CA ALA A 63 -2.85 -6.08 16.77
C ALA A 63 -4.07 -6.17 15.85
N ILE A 64 -4.05 -5.40 14.76
CA ILE A 64 -4.99 -5.50 13.63
C ILE A 64 -4.23 -5.88 12.38
N ARG A 65 -4.92 -6.49 11.41
CA ARG A 65 -4.32 -6.98 10.17
C ARG A 65 -4.96 -6.24 9.00
N LEU A 66 -4.17 -5.51 8.22
CA LEU A 66 -4.66 -4.84 7.01
C LEU A 66 -4.38 -5.74 5.81
N ALA A 67 -5.40 -6.12 5.03
CA ALA A 67 -5.22 -6.93 3.84
C ALA A 67 -4.56 -6.11 2.72
N VAL A 68 -3.53 -6.66 2.08
CA VAL A 68 -2.71 -5.96 1.08
C VAL A 68 -2.48 -6.85 -0.15
N GLY A 69 -2.57 -6.24 -1.33
CA GLY A 69 -2.01 -6.73 -2.59
C GLY A 69 -0.92 -5.79 -3.10
N ILE A 70 0.23 -6.34 -3.46
CA ILE A 70 1.38 -5.63 -4.05
C ILE A 70 1.51 -6.12 -5.49
N PHE A 71 1.15 -5.28 -6.45
CA PHE A 71 1.20 -5.59 -7.87
C PHE A 71 2.52 -5.12 -8.45
N HIS A 72 3.22 -6.01 -9.15
CA HIS A 72 4.55 -5.76 -9.69
C HIS A 72 4.49 -5.37 -11.17
N PRO A 73 5.27 -4.39 -11.62
CA PRO A 73 5.34 -4.05 -13.04
C PRO A 73 5.96 -5.19 -13.86
N GLU A 74 5.61 -5.23 -15.14
CA GLU A 74 6.20 -6.18 -16.09
C GLU A 74 7.72 -6.08 -16.12
N GLY A 75 8.41 -7.21 -16.34
CA GLY A 75 9.87 -7.28 -16.31
C GLY A 75 10.49 -7.33 -14.91
N GLY A 76 9.67 -7.30 -13.85
CA GLY A 76 10.10 -7.60 -12.47
C GLY A 76 10.97 -6.53 -11.81
N ALA A 77 11.04 -5.33 -12.39
CA ALA A 77 11.77 -4.22 -11.81
C ALA A 77 11.10 -3.76 -10.49
N ARG A 78 11.81 -3.92 -9.36
CA ARG A 78 11.36 -3.44 -8.05
C ARG A 78 12.10 -2.17 -7.68
N TYR A 79 11.35 -1.08 -7.54
CA TYR A 79 11.87 0.21 -7.13
C TYR A 79 11.56 0.46 -5.65
N PRO A 80 12.42 1.17 -4.91
CA PRO A 80 12.23 1.38 -3.46
C PRO A 80 11.05 2.30 -3.11
N ASP A 81 10.48 3.00 -4.10
CA ASP A 81 9.41 3.97 -3.98
C ASP A 81 8.14 3.46 -4.69
N PRO A 82 7.25 2.73 -3.98
CA PRO A 82 6.00 2.21 -4.52
C PRO A 82 4.94 3.32 -4.63
N ILE A 83 3.89 3.03 -5.39
CA ILE A 83 2.64 3.81 -5.40
C ILE A 83 1.65 3.12 -4.46
N ILE A 84 1.05 3.87 -3.54
CA ILE A 84 0.01 3.36 -2.64
C ILE A 84 -1.32 3.98 -3.05
N TYR A 85 -2.30 3.14 -3.38
CA TYR A 85 -3.67 3.59 -3.63
C TYR A 85 -4.45 3.63 -2.30
N LEU A 86 -5.08 4.78 -2.05
CA LEU A 86 -5.96 4.99 -0.89
C LEU A 86 -7.39 5.12 -1.40
N SER A 87 -8.26 4.18 -1.02
CA SER A 87 -9.68 4.31 -1.33
C SER A 87 -10.29 5.54 -0.67
N GLY A 88 -11.13 6.23 -1.44
CA GLY A 88 -12.15 7.13 -0.90
C GLY A 88 -13.28 6.37 -0.21
N GLY A 89 -14.26 7.09 0.33
CA GLY A 89 -15.33 6.53 1.16
C GLY A 89 -15.66 7.44 2.33
N PRO A 90 -15.80 6.94 3.57
CA PRO A 90 -15.15 5.76 4.16
C PRO A 90 -15.87 4.41 3.93
N GLY A 91 -15.20 3.30 4.27
CA GLY A 91 -15.82 1.97 4.34
C GLY A 91 -15.74 1.10 3.09
N GLY A 92 -15.13 1.58 2.00
CA GLY A 92 -15.03 0.83 0.74
C GLY A 92 -13.83 -0.13 0.69
N SER A 93 -14.09 -1.40 0.39
CA SER A 93 -13.06 -2.38 0.06
C SER A 93 -12.67 -2.28 -1.41
N VAL A 94 -11.41 -1.91 -1.66
CA VAL A 94 -10.86 -1.92 -3.02
C VAL A 94 -10.62 -3.35 -3.46
N LEU A 95 -10.16 -4.20 -2.54
CA LEU A 95 -9.79 -5.57 -2.82
C LEU A 95 -10.99 -6.42 -3.26
N GLU A 96 -12.19 -6.15 -2.75
CA GLU A 96 -13.42 -6.85 -3.17
C GLU A 96 -13.86 -6.51 -4.60
N THR A 97 -13.62 -5.28 -5.03
CA THR A 97 -14.01 -4.78 -6.36
C THR A 97 -12.86 -4.82 -7.36
N LEU A 98 -11.66 -5.20 -6.91
CA LEU A 98 -10.41 -5.04 -7.63
C LEU A 98 -10.43 -5.66 -9.02
N ARG A 99 -10.86 -6.93 -9.12
CA ARG A 99 -10.89 -7.67 -10.39
C ARG A 99 -11.65 -6.97 -11.51
N TYR A 100 -12.65 -6.15 -11.16
CA TYR A 100 -13.51 -5.49 -12.13
C TYR A 100 -12.97 -4.13 -12.60
N GLN A 101 -12.21 -3.46 -11.74
CA GLN A 101 -11.70 -2.12 -11.97
C GLN A 101 -10.22 -2.11 -12.36
N PHE A 102 -9.53 -3.24 -12.27
CA PHE A 102 -8.07 -3.29 -12.38
C PHE A 102 -7.57 -2.80 -13.73
N GLU A 103 -8.09 -3.34 -14.83
CA GLU A 103 -7.63 -2.98 -16.17
C GLU A 103 -7.84 -1.50 -16.50
N ASP A 104 -8.97 -0.93 -16.07
CA ASP A 104 -9.30 0.46 -16.39
C ASP A 104 -8.64 1.46 -15.43
N SER A 105 -8.46 1.10 -14.16
CA SER A 105 -8.06 2.04 -13.10
C SER A 105 -6.62 1.87 -12.62
N PHE A 106 -6.07 0.66 -12.65
CA PHE A 106 -4.81 0.34 -11.99
C PHE A 106 -3.72 -0.14 -12.96
N ALA A 107 -4.05 -0.95 -13.96
CA ALA A 107 -3.10 -1.39 -14.97
C ALA A 107 -2.40 -0.21 -15.71
N PRO A 108 -3.09 0.89 -16.07
CA PRO A 108 -2.43 2.04 -16.70
C PRO A 108 -1.42 2.72 -15.78
N VAL A 109 -1.71 2.79 -14.48
CA VAL A 109 -0.80 3.34 -13.46
C VAL A 109 0.44 2.47 -13.34
N LEU A 110 0.26 1.15 -13.23
CA LEU A 110 1.35 0.19 -13.13
C LEU A 110 2.26 0.26 -14.36
N LYS A 111 1.67 0.30 -15.56
CA LYS A 111 2.39 0.40 -16.85
C LYS A 111 3.14 1.72 -16.99
N ALA A 112 2.51 2.85 -16.65
CA ALA A 112 3.12 4.17 -16.81
C ALA A 112 4.21 4.45 -15.76
N ALA A 113 3.97 4.06 -14.51
CA ALA A 113 4.89 4.34 -13.42
C ALA A 113 6.07 3.37 -13.37
N GLN A 114 5.88 2.13 -13.83
CA GLN A 114 6.86 1.04 -13.69
C GLN A 114 7.30 0.86 -12.23
N ARG A 115 6.36 0.92 -11.29
CA ARG A 115 6.60 0.83 -9.84
C ARG A 115 5.61 -0.13 -9.22
N ASP A 116 5.96 -0.72 -8.09
CA ASP A 116 5.02 -1.54 -7.32
C ASP A 116 3.78 -0.71 -6.97
N LEU A 117 2.60 -1.25 -7.25
CA LEU A 117 1.32 -0.66 -6.87
C LEU A 117 0.75 -1.43 -5.69
N ILE A 118 0.68 -0.76 -4.54
CA ILE A 118 0.14 -1.31 -3.30
C ILE A 118 -1.32 -0.89 -3.19
N ILE A 119 -2.19 -1.89 -3.11
CA ILE A 119 -3.62 -1.74 -2.89
C ILE A 119 -3.97 -2.48 -1.61
N PHE A 120 -4.70 -1.83 -0.71
CA PHE A 120 -5.04 -2.43 0.58
C PHE A 120 -6.41 -1.98 1.05
N ASP A 121 -7.01 -2.79 1.91
CA ASP A 121 -8.21 -2.39 2.62
C ASP A 121 -7.83 -1.70 3.94
N GLN A 122 -8.41 -0.53 4.18
CA GLN A 122 -8.15 0.24 5.41
C GLN A 122 -8.66 -0.50 6.66
N ARG A 123 -8.28 -0.04 7.86
CA ARG A 123 -8.75 -0.65 9.11
C ARG A 123 -10.28 -0.69 9.18
N GLY A 124 -10.84 -1.82 9.59
CA GLY A 124 -12.28 -1.97 9.75
C GLY A 124 -13.06 -2.23 8.46
N VAL A 125 -12.39 -2.48 7.33
CA VAL A 125 -13.03 -2.59 6.01
C VAL A 125 -12.66 -3.90 5.32
N GLY A 126 -13.64 -4.54 4.67
CA GLY A 126 -13.43 -5.62 3.71
C GLY A 126 -12.62 -6.77 4.26
N ARG A 127 -11.47 -7.04 3.63
CA ARG A 127 -10.60 -8.17 3.98
C ARG A 127 -9.69 -7.88 5.18
N SER A 128 -9.68 -6.66 5.71
CA SER A 128 -8.92 -6.28 6.90
C SER A 128 -9.60 -6.73 8.19
N GLU A 129 -8.80 -7.10 9.19
CA GLU A 129 -9.28 -7.74 10.41
C GLU A 129 -8.98 -6.91 11.67
N PRO A 130 -10.00 -6.65 12.52
CA PRO A 130 -11.41 -6.98 12.29
C PRO A 130 -12.05 -6.05 11.24
N ALA A 131 -13.02 -6.58 10.49
CA ALA A 131 -13.96 -5.77 9.71
C ALA A 131 -15.06 -5.22 10.65
N LEU A 132 -15.54 -4.01 10.37
CA LEU A 132 -16.59 -3.33 11.14
C LEU A 132 -17.95 -3.43 10.45
N ASP A 133 -18.27 -4.62 9.91
CA ASP A 133 -19.54 -4.88 9.24
C ASP A 133 -20.70 -4.82 10.24
N CYS A 134 -21.80 -4.20 9.81
CA CYS A 134 -23.04 -4.12 10.59
C CYS A 134 -23.98 -5.29 10.22
N PRO A 135 -24.74 -5.84 11.19
CA PRO A 135 -25.82 -6.79 10.93
C PRO A 135 -26.94 -6.26 10.03
#